data_AF-A0A182SNK9-F1
#
_entry.id   AF-A0A182SNK9-F1
#
_cell.length_a   1.000
_cell.length_b   1.000
_cell.length_c   1.000
_cell.angle_alpha   90.00
_cell.angle_beta   90.00
_cell.angle_gamma   90.00
#
_symmetry.space_group_name_H-M   'P 1'
#
loop_
_entity.id
_entity.type
_entity.pdbx_description
1 polymer ?
#
loop_
_entity_poly.entity_id
_entity_poly.type
_entity_poly.pdbx_seq_one_letter_code
_entity_poly.pdbx_strand_id
1 'polypeptide(L)'
;MTSQNEEAEELMRKVERAEERKGNATGQCLHLCIVNLVIGTLYCAKNNYEFGLSRIAHALDGGSGARLCADTWIHVKRCVLGLLTGLAKQTIVLPSIALQETLNFLRACEAYGITIPSVLTGPLEDSGEQPPTIGLEARKLRALLLRLMEYK
;
A
#
# COMPACT_ATOMS: atom_id res chain seq x y z
N MET A 1 -19.83 4.11 -19.84
CA MET A 1 -18.77 4.10 -18.79
C MET A 1 -18.94 2.99 -17.75
N THR A 2 -20.13 2.39 -17.58
CA THR A 2 -20.34 1.28 -16.61
C THR A 2 -19.82 -0.08 -17.08
N SER A 3 -19.89 -0.37 -18.38
CA SER A 3 -19.48 -1.67 -18.96
C SER A 3 -18.01 -2.05 -18.73
N GLN A 4 -17.08 -1.08 -18.65
CA GLN A 4 -15.66 -1.35 -18.42
C GLN A 4 -15.33 -1.70 -16.96
N ASN A 5 -16.14 -1.22 -16.00
CA ASN A 5 -15.97 -1.59 -14.59
C ASN A 5 -16.45 -3.03 -14.36
N GLU A 6 -17.55 -3.42 -15.00
CA GLU A 6 -18.06 -4.79 -14.96
C GLU A 6 -17.06 -5.77 -15.59
N GLU A 7 -16.46 -5.40 -16.72
CA GLU A 7 -15.42 -6.20 -17.38
C GLU A 7 -14.17 -6.34 -16.51
N ALA A 8 -13.74 -5.26 -15.84
CA ALA A 8 -12.63 -5.30 -14.90
C ALA A 8 -12.93 -6.21 -13.69
N GLU A 9 -14.14 -6.14 -13.14
CA GLU A 9 -14.56 -7.00 -12.03
C GLU A 9 -14.63 -8.48 -12.44
N GLU A 10 -15.13 -8.76 -13.65
CA GLU A 10 -15.15 -10.12 -14.19
C GLU A 10 -13.74 -10.68 -14.39
N LEU A 11 -12.81 -9.84 -14.88
CA LEU A 11 -11.40 -10.21 -15.02
C LEU A 11 -10.77 -10.50 -13.65
N MET A 12 -11.03 -9.68 -12.63
CA MET A 12 -10.54 -9.92 -11.27
C MET A 12 -11.04 -11.25 -10.71
N ARG A 13 -12.34 -11.58 -10.88
CA ARG A 13 -12.92 -12.87 -10.47
C ARG A 13 -12.28 -14.05 -11.21
N LYS A 14 -11.91 -13.87 -12.49
CA LYS A 14 -11.18 -14.90 -13.26
C LYS A 14 -9.77 -15.12 -12.70
N VAL A 15 -9.07 -14.04 -12.34
CA VAL A 15 -7.73 -14.13 -11.72
C VAL A 15 -7.80 -14.80 -10.35
N GLU A 16 -8.74 -14.40 -9.49
CA GLU A 16 -8.94 -15.01 -8.17
C GLU A 16 -9.19 -16.52 -8.27
N ARG A 17 -10.14 -16.95 -9.12
CA ARG A 17 -10.40 -18.38 -9.38
C ARG A 17 -9.19 -19.12 -9.94
N ALA A 18 -8.38 -18.46 -10.77
CA ALA A 18 -7.18 -19.07 -11.33
C ALA A 18 -6.10 -19.28 -10.26
N GLU A 19 -5.91 -18.31 -9.35
CA GLU A 19 -4.99 -18.42 -8.22
C GLU A 19 -5.45 -19.49 -7.21
N GLU A 20 -6.75 -19.56 -6.89
CA GLU A 20 -7.32 -20.61 -6.03
C GLU A 20 -7.12 -22.00 -6.60
N ARG A 21 -7.38 -22.20 -7.91
CA ARG A 21 -7.23 -23.49 -8.58
C ARG A 21 -5.79 -23.97 -8.66
N LYS A 22 -4.84 -23.05 -8.80
CA LYS A 22 -3.42 -23.38 -8.91
C LYS A 22 -2.84 -23.81 -7.54
N GLY A 23 -3.46 -23.36 -6.45
CA GLY A 23 -3.04 -23.65 -5.08
C GLY A 23 -1.59 -23.24 -4.79
N ASN A 24 -1.08 -23.61 -3.61
CA ASN A 24 0.32 -23.36 -3.21
C ASN A 24 1.35 -24.24 -3.96
N ALA A 25 0.95 -24.97 -5.00
CA ALA A 25 1.78 -26.00 -5.62
C ALA A 25 2.96 -25.44 -6.44
N THR A 26 2.92 -24.16 -6.86
CA THR A 26 3.98 -23.54 -7.68
C THR A 26 4.16 -22.06 -7.37
N GLY A 27 4.77 -21.75 -6.22
CA GLY A 27 5.16 -20.39 -5.83
C GLY A 27 3.99 -19.51 -5.39
N GLN A 28 4.31 -18.44 -4.66
CA GLN A 28 3.31 -17.46 -4.23
C GLN A 28 2.70 -16.78 -5.46
N CYS A 29 1.40 -16.97 -5.68
CA CYS A 29 0.67 -16.22 -6.70
C CYS A 29 0.44 -14.79 -6.18
N LEU A 30 0.95 -13.80 -6.92
CA LEU A 30 0.92 -12.39 -6.54
C LEU A 30 0.09 -11.53 -7.51
N HIS A 31 -0.56 -12.13 -8.50
CA HIS A 31 -1.26 -11.37 -9.55
C HIS A 31 -2.43 -10.60 -8.96
N LEU A 32 -3.25 -11.24 -8.12
CA LEU A 32 -4.37 -10.55 -7.47
C LEU A 32 -3.89 -9.44 -6.53
N CYS A 33 -2.79 -9.67 -5.81
CA CYS A 33 -2.15 -8.65 -4.96
C CYS A 33 -1.71 -7.43 -5.79
N ILE A 34 -0.99 -7.65 -6.89
CA ILE A 34 -0.53 -6.57 -7.78
C ILE A 34 -1.70 -5.80 -8.38
N VAL A 35 -2.73 -6.50 -8.86
CA VAL A 35 -3.95 -5.87 -9.39
C VAL A 35 -4.60 -4.99 -8.33
N ASN A 36 -4.74 -5.47 -7.09
CA ASN A 36 -5.31 -4.70 -5.99
C ASN A 36 -4.46 -3.49 -5.60
N LEU A 37 -3.12 -3.60 -5.62
CA LEU A 37 -2.20 -2.49 -5.37
C LEU A 37 -2.32 -1.40 -6.43
N VAL A 38 -2.39 -1.80 -7.72
CA VAL A 38 -2.52 -0.86 -8.83
C VAL A 38 -3.87 -0.15 -8.81
N ILE A 39 -4.96 -0.90 -8.58
CA ILE A 39 -6.31 -0.31 -8.43
C ILE A 39 -6.32 0.67 -7.25
N GLY A 40 -5.81 0.27 -6.08
CA GLY A 40 -5.75 1.15 -4.93
C GLY A 40 -4.97 2.44 -5.21
N THR A 41 -3.82 2.32 -5.89
CA THR A 41 -3.01 3.47 -6.33
C THR A 41 -3.78 4.38 -7.28
N LEU A 42 -4.53 3.81 -8.23
CA LEU A 42 -5.36 4.57 -9.18
C LEU A 42 -6.45 5.37 -8.45
N TYR A 43 -7.12 4.77 -7.47
CA TYR A 43 -8.15 5.46 -6.69
C TYR A 43 -7.56 6.58 -5.82
N CYS A 44 -6.39 6.36 -5.21
CA CYS A 44 -5.65 7.43 -4.52
C CYS A 44 -5.30 8.58 -5.48
N ALA A 45 -4.85 8.29 -6.70
CA ALA A 45 -4.56 9.30 -7.71
C ALA A 45 -5.80 10.08 -8.18
N LYS A 46 -7.00 9.50 -8.06
CA LYS A 46 -8.29 10.15 -8.32
C LYS A 46 -8.90 10.84 -7.08
N ASN A 47 -8.12 11.03 -6.02
CA ASN A 47 -8.52 11.59 -4.73
C ASN A 47 -9.51 10.76 -3.91
N ASN A 48 -9.77 9.51 -4.29
CA ASN A 48 -10.56 8.58 -3.49
C ASN A 48 -9.62 7.73 -2.60
N TYR A 49 -9.07 8.38 -1.57
CA TYR A 49 -8.08 7.77 -0.69
C TYR A 49 -8.66 6.73 0.27
N GLU A 50 -9.91 6.88 0.70
CA GLU A 50 -10.57 5.93 1.59
C GLU A 50 -10.65 4.54 0.96
N PHE A 51 -11.22 4.47 -0.26
CA PHE A 51 -11.26 3.22 -1.01
C PHE A 51 -9.86 2.75 -1.41
N GLY A 52 -9.02 3.66 -1.92
CA GLY A 52 -7.68 3.31 -2.40
C GLY A 52 -6.79 2.68 -1.33
N LEU A 53 -6.72 3.30 -0.14
CA LEU A 53 -5.91 2.80 0.98
C LEU A 53 -6.47 1.52 1.58
N SER A 54 -7.80 1.38 1.67
CA SER A 54 -8.43 0.13 2.11
C SER A 54 -8.09 -1.04 1.17
N ARG A 55 -8.12 -0.82 -0.15
CA ARG A 55 -7.71 -1.83 -1.15
C ARG A 55 -6.23 -2.20 -1.03
N ILE A 56 -5.35 -1.22 -0.83
CA ILE A 56 -3.91 -1.45 -0.64
C ILE A 56 -3.66 -2.25 0.66
N ALA A 57 -4.32 -1.87 1.76
CA ALA A 57 -4.21 -2.57 3.02
C ALA A 57 -4.67 -4.04 2.90
N HIS A 58 -5.79 -4.27 2.20
CA HIS A 58 -6.28 -5.62 1.93
C HIS A 58 -5.33 -6.44 1.04
N ALA A 59 -4.73 -5.83 0.01
CA ALA A 59 -3.77 -6.51 -0.86
C ALA A 59 -2.55 -7.05 -0.11
N LEU A 60 -2.14 -6.35 0.95
CA LEU A 60 -0.99 -6.66 1.78
C LEU A 60 -1.35 -7.43 3.06
N ASP A 61 -2.56 -8.00 3.13
CA ASP A 61 -3.08 -8.71 4.31
C ASP A 61 -2.97 -7.88 5.60
N GLY A 62 -3.15 -6.57 5.50
CA GLY A 62 -3.02 -5.65 6.64
C GLY A 62 -1.58 -5.29 7.00
N GLY A 63 -0.60 -5.50 6.13
CA GLY A 63 0.80 -5.10 6.34
C GLY A 63 1.63 -6.10 7.15
N SER A 64 1.12 -7.32 7.33
CA SER A 64 1.75 -8.41 8.09
C SER A 64 2.14 -9.62 7.24
N GLY A 65 1.74 -9.63 5.96
CA GLY A 65 1.93 -10.78 5.08
C GLY A 65 3.32 -10.85 4.45
N ALA A 66 3.67 -12.04 3.95
CA ALA A 66 4.87 -12.30 3.13
C ALA A 66 4.94 -11.48 1.83
N ARG A 67 3.91 -10.69 1.53
CA ARG A 67 3.78 -9.80 0.37
C ARG A 67 4.39 -8.41 0.59
N LEU A 68 4.78 -8.08 1.83
CA LEU A 68 5.46 -6.82 2.14
C LEU A 68 6.93 -6.89 1.68
N CYS A 69 7.26 -6.18 0.61
CA CYS A 69 8.61 -6.08 0.06
C CYS A 69 8.83 -4.69 -0.53
N ALA A 70 10.05 -4.38 -0.99
CA ALA A 70 10.37 -3.08 -1.58
C ALA A 70 9.46 -2.72 -2.77
N ASP A 71 9.12 -3.69 -3.62
CA ASP A 71 8.24 -3.51 -4.77
C ASP A 71 6.81 -3.15 -4.37
N THR A 72 6.25 -3.78 -3.34
CA THR A 72 4.89 -3.46 -2.91
C THR A 72 4.85 -2.20 -2.05
N TRP A 73 5.92 -1.93 -1.29
CA TRP A 73 6.05 -0.77 -0.43
C TRP A 73 6.04 0.55 -1.20
N ILE A 74 6.63 0.60 -2.39
CA ILE A 74 6.65 1.83 -3.18
C ILE A 74 5.23 2.35 -3.51
N HIS A 75 4.27 1.44 -3.71
CA HIS A 75 2.87 1.78 -3.93
C HIS A 75 2.25 2.41 -2.68
N VAL A 76 2.45 1.77 -1.52
CA VAL A 76 1.99 2.28 -0.21
C VAL A 76 2.59 3.66 0.05
N LYS A 77 3.91 3.78 -0.04
CA LYS A 77 4.67 5.00 0.23
C LYS A 77 4.17 6.17 -0.62
N ARG A 78 4.00 5.96 -1.93
CA ARG A 78 3.51 7.01 -2.85
C ARG A 78 2.08 7.45 -2.51
N CYS A 79 1.18 6.51 -2.21
CA CYS A 79 -0.20 6.83 -1.87
C CYS A 79 -0.29 7.60 -0.54
N VAL A 80 0.43 7.16 0.48
CA VAL A 80 0.44 7.84 1.79
C VAL A 80 1.09 9.22 1.71
N LEU A 81 2.18 9.40 0.95
CA LEU A 81 2.77 10.72 0.72
C LEU A 81 1.83 11.66 -0.04
N GLY A 82 1.10 11.14 -1.04
CA GLY A 82 0.05 11.88 -1.74
C GLY A 82 -1.06 12.32 -0.79
N LEU A 83 -1.51 11.41 0.09
CA LEU A 83 -2.46 11.71 1.14
C LEU A 83 -1.97 12.82 2.06
N LEU A 84 -0.78 12.67 2.64
CA LEU A 84 -0.19 13.66 3.55
C LEU A 84 -0.10 15.05 2.90
N THR A 85 0.30 15.09 1.62
CA THR A 85 0.37 16.33 0.86
C THR A 85 -1.00 16.97 0.69
N GLY A 86 -2.04 16.19 0.35
CA GLY A 86 -3.37 16.74 0.16
C GLY A 86 -4.08 17.10 1.47
N LEU A 87 -3.80 16.40 2.58
CA LEU A 87 -4.21 16.81 3.93
C LEU A 87 -3.54 18.13 4.31
N ALA A 88 -2.22 18.25 4.12
CA ALA A 88 -1.48 19.47 4.42
C ALA A 88 -1.93 20.68 3.59
N LYS A 89 -2.33 20.47 2.33
CA LYS A 89 -2.90 21.50 1.45
C LYS A 89 -4.40 21.72 1.64
N GLN A 90 -5.05 20.97 2.54
CA GLN A 90 -6.51 20.99 2.73
C GLN A 90 -7.32 20.69 1.45
N THR A 91 -6.72 20.01 0.48
CA THR A 91 -7.40 19.58 -0.75
C THR A 91 -8.10 18.23 -0.58
N ILE A 92 -7.83 17.53 0.53
CA ILE A 92 -8.42 16.24 0.89
C ILE A 92 -8.92 16.34 2.32
N VAL A 93 -10.11 15.81 2.56
CA VAL A 93 -10.64 15.57 3.91
C VAL A 93 -11.00 14.09 3.98
N LEU A 94 -10.48 13.38 4.98
CA LEU A 94 -10.87 11.99 5.26
C LEU A 94 -11.64 11.88 6.56
N PRO A 95 -12.58 10.92 6.64
CA PRO A 95 -13.20 10.54 7.91
C PRO A 95 -12.15 10.12 8.93
N SER A 96 -12.42 10.39 10.21
CA SER A 96 -11.55 9.99 11.33
C SER A 96 -11.28 8.48 11.36
N ILE A 97 -12.28 7.68 10.99
CA ILE A 97 -12.18 6.22 10.92
C ILE A 97 -11.11 5.81 9.88
N ALA A 98 -11.17 6.36 8.67
CA ALA A 98 -10.21 6.06 7.60
C ALA A 98 -8.78 6.48 7.97
N LEU A 99 -8.62 7.60 8.69
CA LEU A 99 -7.32 8.01 9.22
C LEU A 99 -6.77 7.03 10.27
N GLN A 100 -7.62 6.54 11.18
CA GLN A 100 -7.25 5.55 12.17
C GLN A 100 -6.88 4.20 11.53
N GLU A 101 -7.63 3.75 10.53
CA GLU A 101 -7.29 2.54 9.76
C GLU A 101 -5.94 2.68 9.06
N THR A 102 -5.65 3.85 8.48
CA THR A 102 -4.36 4.14 7.86
C THR A 102 -3.22 4.12 8.90
N LEU A 103 -3.43 4.67 10.09
CA LEU A 103 -2.45 4.61 11.18
C LEU A 103 -2.18 3.17 11.64
N ASN A 104 -3.22 2.36 11.78
CA ASN A 104 -3.11 0.96 12.19
C ASN A 104 -2.38 0.13 11.13
N PHE A 105 -2.70 0.36 9.86
CA PHE A 105 -2.00 -0.25 8.74
C PHE A 105 -0.50 0.14 8.72
N LEU A 106 -0.16 1.42 8.89
CA LEU A 106 1.23 1.87 8.98
C LEU A 106 1.95 1.28 10.20
N ARG A 107 1.25 1.08 11.33
CA ARG A 107 1.81 0.42 12.52
C ARG A 107 2.13 -1.06 12.26
N ALA A 108 1.27 -1.77 11.53
CA ALA A 108 1.57 -3.14 11.11
C ALA A 108 2.80 -3.18 10.21
N CYS A 109 2.84 -2.35 9.15
CA CYS A 109 4.01 -2.22 8.28
C CYS A 109 5.29 -1.85 9.06
N GLU A 110 5.17 -1.03 10.11
CA GLU A 110 6.28 -0.72 11.02
C GLU A 110 6.82 -1.97 11.73
N ALA A 111 5.93 -2.81 12.29
CA ALA A 111 6.30 -4.00 13.06
C ALA A 111 6.92 -5.10 12.19
N TYR A 112 6.36 -5.36 11.01
CA TYR A 112 6.82 -6.43 10.13
C TYR A 112 7.93 -5.99 9.16
N GLY A 113 8.04 -4.69 8.87
CA GLY A 113 9.02 -4.13 7.94
C GLY A 113 10.38 -3.77 8.53
N ILE A 114 10.65 -4.07 9.82
CA ILE A 114 11.89 -3.65 10.51
C ILE A 114 13.14 -4.18 9.81
N THR A 115 13.08 -5.43 9.34
CA THR A 115 14.21 -6.13 8.72
C THR A 115 14.19 -6.11 7.19
N ILE A 116 13.16 -5.50 6.58
CA ILE A 116 12.93 -5.52 5.14
C ILE A 116 13.44 -4.20 4.53
N PRO A 117 14.32 -4.23 3.52
CA PRO A 117 14.78 -3.01 2.85
C PRO A 117 13.62 -2.33 2.10
N SER A 118 13.56 -1.00 2.15
CA SER A 118 12.53 -0.20 1.47
C SER A 118 12.88 0.14 0.02
N VAL A 119 14.12 -0.13 -0.41
CA VAL A 119 14.64 0.18 -1.75
C VAL A 119 15.23 -1.08 -2.36
N LEU A 120 14.88 -1.34 -3.62
CA LEU A 120 15.60 -2.31 -4.45
C LEU A 120 16.93 -1.67 -4.85
N THR A 121 17.99 -2.06 -4.15
CA THR A 121 19.34 -1.60 -4.47
C THR A 121 19.89 -2.51 -5.55
N GLY A 122 20.27 -1.97 -6.71
CA GLY A 122 20.86 -2.78 -7.77
C GLY A 122 22.22 -3.36 -7.36
N PRO A 123 22.72 -4.45 -7.98
CA PRO A 123 24.03 -5.04 -7.66
C PRO A 123 25.22 -4.08 -7.83
N LEU A 124 25.01 -2.91 -8.44
CA LEU A 124 26.02 -1.90 -8.77
C LEU A 124 25.89 -0.63 -7.92
N GLU A 125 24.86 -0.52 -7.07
CA GLU A 125 24.59 0.65 -6.23
C GLU A 125 25.07 0.37 -4.79
N ASP A 126 26.37 0.15 -4.60
CA ASP A 126 26.94 0.06 -3.26
C ASP A 126 27.26 1.48 -2.75
N SER A 127 26.31 2.09 -2.06
CA SER A 127 26.49 3.40 -1.42
C SER A 127 27.11 3.31 -0.03
N GLY A 128 27.49 2.12 0.48
CA GLY A 128 28.10 1.94 1.80
C GLY A 128 27.20 2.29 3.00
N GLU A 129 26.02 2.86 2.76
CA GLU A 129 24.99 3.13 3.77
C GLU A 129 24.01 1.95 3.84
N GLN A 130 23.64 1.55 5.07
CA GLN A 130 22.58 0.55 5.23
C GLN A 130 21.29 1.08 4.61
N PRO A 131 20.67 0.33 3.67
CA PRO A 131 19.46 0.80 3.01
C PRO A 131 18.35 1.01 4.04
N PRO A 132 17.54 2.08 3.90
CA PRO A 132 16.43 2.34 4.80
C PRO A 132 15.49 1.13 4.83
N THR A 133 14.93 0.84 6.00
CA THR A 133 13.99 -0.26 6.17
C THR A 133 12.56 0.23 6.03
N ILE A 134 11.67 -0.65 5.56
CA ILE A 134 10.23 -0.37 5.45
C ILE A 134 9.69 0.11 6.80
N GLY A 135 10.14 -0.52 7.89
CA GLY A 135 9.69 -0.15 9.23
C GLY A 135 10.06 1.27 9.63
N LEU A 136 11.27 1.72 9.28
CA LEU A 136 11.72 3.08 9.56
C LEU A 136 10.96 4.13 8.73
N GLU A 137 10.67 3.82 7.47
CA GLU A 137 9.83 4.69 6.63
C GLU A 137 8.38 4.74 7.11
N ALA A 138 7.79 3.58 7.45
CA ALA A 138 6.44 3.49 7.98
C ALA A 138 6.26 4.32 9.26
N ARG A 139 7.25 4.28 10.17
CA ARG A 139 7.28 5.11 11.37
C ARG A 139 7.28 6.60 11.04
N LYS A 140 8.11 7.04 10.08
CA LYS A 140 8.17 8.44 9.64
C LYS A 140 6.82 8.90 9.06
N LEU A 141 6.21 8.10 8.19
CA LEU A 141 4.90 8.40 7.62
C LEU A 141 3.80 8.48 8.68
N ARG A 142 3.81 7.55 9.65
CA ARG A 142 2.87 7.54 10.78
C ARG A 142 3.00 8.80 11.63
N ALA A 143 4.24 9.22 11.93
CA ALA A 143 4.49 10.44 12.69
C ALA A 143 4.01 11.70 11.95
N LEU A 144 4.20 11.77 10.63
CA LEU A 144 3.67 12.87 9.83
C LEU A 144 2.14 12.91 9.84
N LEU A 145 1.48 11.74 9.72
CA LEU A 145 0.02 11.66 9.74
C LEU A 145 -0.54 12.12 11.10
N LEU A 146 0.07 11.69 12.20
CA LEU A 146 -0.32 12.14 13.55
C LEU A 146 -0.20 13.66 13.69
N ARG A 147 0.90 14.25 13.22
CA ARG A 147 1.10 15.71 13.25
C ARG A 147 0.04 16.48 12.47
N LEU A 148 -0.40 15.96 11.33
CA LEU A 148 -1.47 16.59 10.55
C LEU A 148 -2.84 16.46 11.21
N MET A 149 -3.06 15.38 11.98
CA MET A 149 -4.31 15.20 12.75
C MET A 149 -4.37 16.10 14.00
N GLU A 150 -3.22 16.47 14.56
CA GLU A 150 -3.13 17.38 15.70
C GLU A 150 -3.28 18.86 15.30
N TYR A 151 -3.14 19.18 14.01
CA TYR A 151 -3.26 20.53 13.49
C TYR A 151 -4.74 20.98 13.53
N LYS A 152 -5.09 21.77 14.56
CA LYS A 152 -6.38 22.46 14.67
C LYS A 152 -6.39 23.75 13.85
#